data_AF-A0A6L4Z2Q5-F1
#
_entry.id   AF-A0A6L4Z2Q5-F1
#
_cell.length_a   1.000
_cell.length_b   1.000
_cell.length_c   1.000
_cell.angle_alpha   90.00
_cell.angle_beta   90.00
_cell.angle_gamma   90.00
#
_symmetry.space_group_name_H-M   'P 1'
#
loop_
_entity.id
_entity.type
_entity.pdbx_description
1 polymer ?
#
loop_
_entity_poly.entity_id
_entity_poly.type
_entity_poly.pdbx_seq_one_letter_code
_entity_poly.pdbx_strand_id
1 'polypeptide(L)'
;MIKLLLTIARKNARGYSLLGLILILGITAMILASSLDTYHAEIMRNKEEEFIFRGEEMAKAIARYNNFGLLQPLRLGAPFPTKLSDLGKQVTLNGKRLVYARKFALQDILNSSEEWKPIRAGDPLVFQYLQAWSAYNGQAIPPDYLQLAGVSTGSVVITNVGGAGNVGNAGNSGNSGNSGNSGNIDTEDEDEDDEDDEDDEDDEDDNEQDNEESTSDGSSFYSPENNLFRKQSF
;
A
#
# COMPACT_ATOMS: atom_id res chain seq x y z
N MET A 1 -75.01 -37.10 -15.77
CA MET A 1 -73.85 -38.00 -15.56
C MET A 1 -72.50 -37.41 -16.03
N ILE A 2 -72.36 -36.08 -16.21
CA ILE A 2 -71.12 -35.45 -16.74
C ILE A 2 -70.37 -34.62 -15.67
N LYS A 3 -71.02 -34.28 -14.54
CA LYS A 3 -70.44 -33.43 -13.49
C LYS A 3 -69.46 -34.14 -12.53
N LEU A 4 -69.25 -35.46 -12.67
CA LEU A 4 -68.43 -36.24 -11.73
C LEU A 4 -66.99 -36.50 -12.22
N LEU A 5 -66.68 -36.27 -13.50
CA LEU A 5 -65.34 -36.48 -14.05
C LEU A 5 -64.43 -35.24 -13.99
N LEU A 6 -64.97 -34.04 -13.77
CA LEU A 6 -64.18 -32.81 -13.80
C LEU A 6 -63.43 -32.49 -12.48
N THR A 7 -63.76 -33.17 -11.39
CA THR A 7 -63.23 -32.86 -10.05
C THR A 7 -61.95 -33.61 -9.69
N ILE A 8 -61.56 -34.63 -10.46
CA ILE A 8 -60.36 -35.44 -10.18
C ILE A 8 -59.10 -34.80 -10.79
N ALA A 9 -59.22 -34.08 -11.91
CA ALA A 9 -58.08 -33.47 -12.61
C ALA A 9 -57.42 -32.27 -11.87
N ARG A 10 -58.03 -31.72 -10.81
CA ARG A 10 -57.48 -30.56 -10.08
C ARG A 10 -56.60 -30.91 -8.87
N LYS A 11 -56.52 -32.18 -8.45
CA LYS A 11 -55.72 -32.57 -7.26
C LYS A 11 -54.24 -32.86 -7.57
N ASN A 12 -53.87 -33.09 -8.83
CA ASN A 12 -52.49 -33.43 -9.22
C ASN A 12 -51.61 -32.22 -9.55
N ALA A 13 -52.15 -30.99 -9.58
CA ALA A 13 -51.38 -29.77 -9.86
C ALA A 13 -50.67 -29.18 -8.63
N ARG A 14 -50.96 -29.67 -7.41
CA ARG A 14 -50.42 -29.10 -6.16
C ARG A 14 -49.01 -29.60 -5.79
N GLY A 15 -48.54 -30.68 -6.42
CA GLY A 15 -47.18 -31.21 -6.18
C GLY A 15 -46.10 -30.53 -7.02
N TYR A 16 -46.43 -30.16 -8.26
CA TYR A 16 -45.46 -29.61 -9.20
C TYR A 16 -45.04 -28.17 -8.87
N SER A 17 -45.88 -27.38 -8.20
CA SER A 17 -45.52 -26.02 -7.77
C SER A 17 -44.40 -26.00 -6.74
N LEU A 18 -44.37 -27.00 -5.84
CA LEU A 18 -43.33 -27.10 -4.82
C LEU A 18 -41.99 -27.51 -5.44
N LEU A 19 -42.00 -28.47 -6.36
CA LEU A 19 -40.80 -28.90 -7.08
C LEU A 19 -40.23 -27.77 -7.95
N GLY A 20 -41.10 -27.02 -8.63
CA GLY A 20 -40.70 -25.83 -9.38
C GLY A 20 -40.05 -24.76 -8.48
N LEU A 21 -40.60 -24.54 -7.28
CA LEU A 21 -40.04 -23.57 -6.33
C LEU A 21 -38.67 -24.01 -5.81
N ILE A 22 -38.50 -25.28 -5.42
CA ILE A 22 -37.20 -25.80 -4.99
C ILE A 22 -36.16 -25.68 -6.11
N LEU A 23 -36.55 -25.98 -7.35
CA LEU A 23 -35.66 -25.86 -8.50
C LEU A 23 -35.23 -24.41 -8.75
N ILE A 24 -36.18 -23.46 -8.71
CA ILE A 24 -35.87 -22.03 -8.83
C ILE A 24 -34.96 -21.56 -7.69
N LEU A 25 -35.28 -21.93 -6.44
CA LEU A 25 -34.47 -21.59 -5.28
C LEU A 25 -33.03 -22.13 -5.41
N GLY A 26 -32.88 -23.37 -5.89
CA GLY A 26 -31.58 -23.98 -6.13
C GLY A 26 -30.76 -23.24 -7.18
N ILE A 27 -31.39 -22.86 -8.30
CA ILE A 27 -30.73 -22.08 -9.35
C ILE A 27 -30.34 -20.69 -8.83
N THR A 28 -31.24 -20.01 -8.11
CA THR A 28 -30.94 -18.70 -7.52
C THR A 28 -29.80 -18.77 -6.50
N ALA A 29 -29.78 -19.80 -5.64
CA ALA A 29 -28.71 -20.00 -4.67
C ALA A 29 -27.35 -20.25 -5.35
N MET A 30 -27.33 -21.01 -6.44
CA MET A 30 -26.11 -21.28 -7.21
C MET A 30 -25.55 -20.00 -7.86
N ILE A 31 -26.41 -19.19 -8.48
CA ILE A 31 -26.00 -17.91 -9.09
C ILE A 31 -25.47 -16.96 -8.01
N LEU A 32 -26.14 -16.87 -6.86
CA LEU A 32 -25.70 -16.00 -5.77
C LEU A 32 -24.36 -16.44 -5.18
N ALA A 33 -24.15 -17.75 -5.01
CA ALA A 33 -22.90 -18.30 -4.52
C ALA A 33 -21.73 -17.97 -5.47
N SER A 34 -21.93 -18.04 -6.78
CA SER A 34 -20.89 -17.67 -7.76
C SER A 34 -20.51 -16.18 -7.76
N SER A 35 -21.34 -15.30 -7.20
CA SER A 35 -21.09 -13.85 -7.16
C SER A 35 -20.38 -13.38 -5.88
N LEU A 36 -20.17 -14.24 -4.90
CA LEU A 36 -19.58 -13.85 -3.61
C LEU A 36 -18.09 -13.53 -3.72
N ASP A 37 -17.34 -14.33 -4.48
CA ASP A 37 -15.89 -14.20 -4.56
C ASP A 37 -15.47 -12.90 -5.26
N THR A 38 -16.19 -12.48 -6.31
CA THR A 38 -15.93 -11.22 -7.02
C THR A 38 -16.17 -10.00 -6.13
N TYR A 39 -17.22 -10.03 -5.31
CA TYR A 39 -17.56 -8.93 -4.41
C TYR A 39 -16.49 -8.74 -3.32
N HIS A 40 -15.95 -9.84 -2.79
CA HIS A 40 -14.86 -9.75 -1.81
C HIS A 40 -13.59 -9.14 -2.42
N ALA A 41 -13.22 -9.54 -3.65
CA ALA A 41 -12.07 -8.99 -4.35
C ALA A 41 -12.23 -7.47 -4.61
N GLU A 42 -13.41 -7.03 -5.06
CA GLU A 42 -13.71 -5.61 -5.28
C GLU A 42 -13.64 -4.80 -3.98
N ILE A 43 -14.17 -5.32 -2.87
CA ILE A 43 -14.06 -4.65 -1.56
C ILE A 43 -12.60 -4.51 -1.14
N MET A 44 -11.80 -5.56 -1.30
CA MET A 44 -10.38 -5.50 -0.92
C MET A 44 -9.63 -4.49 -1.78
N ARG A 45 -9.84 -4.50 -3.10
CA ARG A 45 -9.27 -3.51 -4.01
C ARG A 45 -9.65 -2.08 -3.61
N ASN A 46 -10.93 -1.82 -3.35
CA ASN A 46 -11.38 -0.49 -2.92
C ASN A 46 -10.73 -0.05 -1.60
N LYS A 47 -10.54 -0.99 -0.66
CA LYS A 47 -9.83 -0.72 0.59
C LYS A 47 -8.35 -0.44 0.37
N GLU A 48 -7.70 -1.15 -0.55
CA GLU A 48 -6.30 -0.93 -0.91
C GLU A 48 -6.11 0.45 -1.56
N GLU A 49 -6.97 0.82 -2.52
CA GLU A 49 -6.96 2.14 -3.15
C GLU A 49 -7.11 3.26 -2.10
N GLU A 50 -8.06 3.11 -1.16
CA GLU A 50 -8.24 4.08 -0.09
C GLU A 50 -7.07 4.08 0.90
N PHE A 51 -6.49 2.92 1.21
CA PHE A 51 -5.32 2.80 2.06
C PHE A 51 -4.12 3.54 1.47
N ILE A 52 -3.86 3.37 0.16
CA ILE A 52 -2.81 4.08 -0.57
C ILE A 52 -3.04 5.59 -0.51
N PHE A 53 -4.26 6.04 -0.79
CA PHE A 53 -4.63 7.46 -0.75
C PHE A 53 -4.42 8.09 0.64
N ARG A 54 -4.85 7.39 1.71
CA ARG A 54 -4.64 7.85 3.09
C ARG A 54 -3.16 7.84 3.48
N GLY A 55 -2.40 6.83 3.05
CA GLY A 55 -0.96 6.75 3.23
C GLY A 55 -0.22 7.93 2.59
N GLU A 56 -0.62 8.34 1.39
CA GLU A 56 -0.06 9.50 0.70
C GLU A 56 -0.33 10.81 1.46
N GLU A 57 -1.59 11.02 1.90
CA GLU A 57 -1.94 12.19 2.72
C GLU A 57 -1.15 12.22 4.04
N MET A 58 -0.90 11.06 4.64
CA MET A 58 -0.07 10.94 5.85
C MET A 58 1.41 11.26 5.56
N ALA A 59 1.97 10.74 4.48
CA ALA A 59 3.35 11.06 4.08
C ALA A 59 3.53 12.56 3.81
N LYS A 60 2.58 13.18 3.09
CA LYS A 60 2.54 14.64 2.86
C LYS A 60 2.45 15.41 4.17
N ALA A 61 1.61 14.96 5.11
CA ALA A 61 1.46 15.59 6.42
C ALA A 61 2.75 15.55 7.23
N ILE A 62 3.45 14.41 7.23
CA ILE A 62 4.76 14.25 7.90
C ILE A 62 5.81 15.14 7.26
N ALA A 63 5.88 15.19 5.92
CA ALA A 63 6.79 16.07 5.20
C ALA A 63 6.55 17.54 5.54
N ARG A 64 5.28 17.97 5.62
CA ARG A 64 4.92 19.32 6.06
C ARG A 64 5.29 19.57 7.52
N TYR A 65 5.06 18.60 8.41
CA TYR A 65 5.42 18.74 9.81
C TYR A 65 6.93 18.97 9.98
N ASN A 66 7.73 18.17 9.28
CA ASN A 66 9.19 18.25 9.29
C ASN A 66 9.72 19.58 8.69
N ASN A 67 9.04 20.13 7.69
CA ASN A 67 9.42 21.36 6.98
C ASN A 67 8.58 22.60 7.37
N PHE A 68 8.05 22.65 8.60
CA PHE A 68 7.30 23.80 9.12
C PHE A 68 6.16 24.30 8.21
N GLY A 69 5.41 23.35 7.61
CA GLY A 69 4.24 23.60 6.77
C GLY A 69 4.51 23.57 5.26
N LEU A 70 5.76 23.44 4.82
CA LEU A 70 6.12 23.37 3.40
C LEU A 70 6.16 21.91 2.93
N LEU A 71 5.71 21.63 1.71
CA LEU A 71 5.89 20.33 1.07
C LEU A 71 7.29 20.28 0.44
N GLN A 72 8.26 19.77 1.19
CA GLN A 72 9.65 19.60 0.76
C GLN A 72 10.17 18.21 1.16
N PRO A 73 11.31 17.76 0.60
CA PRO A 73 11.96 16.53 1.03
C PRO A 73 12.21 16.50 2.54
N LEU A 74 12.24 15.29 3.11
CA LEU A 74 12.44 15.07 4.53
C LEU A 74 13.84 15.53 4.95
N ARG A 75 13.92 16.30 6.04
CA ARG A 75 15.17 16.72 6.67
C ARG A 75 15.37 15.89 7.94
N LEU A 76 16.36 15.00 7.93
CA LEU A 76 16.65 14.09 9.06
C LEU A 76 17.00 14.82 10.38
N GLY A 77 17.46 16.07 10.31
CA GLY A 77 17.75 16.90 11.50
C GLY A 77 16.54 17.61 12.09
N ALA A 78 15.36 17.56 11.44
CA ALA A 78 14.14 18.16 11.95
C ALA A 78 13.31 17.15 12.75
N PRO A 79 12.56 17.60 13.78
CA PRO A 79 11.83 16.69 14.65
C PRO A 79 10.72 15.96 13.88
N PHE A 80 10.65 14.66 14.07
CA PHE A 80 9.54 13.83 13.60
C PHE A 80 8.38 13.87 14.59
N PRO A 81 7.13 13.72 14.13
CA PRO A 81 5.98 13.63 15.02
C PRO A 81 6.12 12.37 15.90
N THR A 82 6.00 12.55 17.22
CA THR A 82 6.06 11.42 18.17
C THR A 82 4.70 10.76 18.39
N LYS A 83 3.62 11.48 18.06
CA LYS A 83 2.23 11.03 18.19
C LYS A 83 1.44 11.38 16.93
N LEU A 84 0.55 10.49 16.52
CA LEU A 84 -0.33 10.75 15.36
C LEU A 84 -1.22 11.98 15.55
N SER A 85 -1.63 12.23 16.80
CA SER A 85 -2.45 13.39 17.17
C SER A 85 -1.80 14.73 16.81
N ASP A 86 -0.47 14.79 16.63
CA ASP A 86 0.21 16.05 16.29
C ASP A 86 0.03 16.44 14.82
N LEU A 87 -0.27 15.47 13.94
CA LEU A 87 -0.58 15.70 12.52
C LEU A 87 -2.02 16.19 12.32
N GLY A 88 -2.94 15.78 13.20
CA GLY A 88 -4.36 16.17 13.15
C GLY A 88 -4.67 17.52 13.82
N LYS A 89 -3.75 18.07 14.61
CA LYS A 89 -3.95 19.36 15.30
C LYS A 89 -3.81 20.52 14.33
N GLN A 90 -4.66 21.53 14.51
CA GLN A 90 -4.55 22.79 13.79
C GLN A 90 -3.38 23.59 14.39
N VAL A 91 -2.36 23.86 13.58
CA VAL A 91 -1.21 24.66 13.97
C VAL A 91 -1.28 26.01 13.25
N THR A 92 -1.03 27.09 13.99
CA THR A 92 -0.97 28.43 13.41
C THR A 92 0.47 28.72 12.99
N LEU A 93 0.76 28.58 11.69
CA LEU A 93 2.04 28.92 11.09
C LEU A 93 1.90 30.24 10.33
N ASN A 94 2.75 31.22 10.65
CA ASN A 94 2.74 32.54 9.99
C ASN A 94 1.36 33.22 9.96
N GLY A 95 0.59 33.10 11.06
CA GLY A 95 -0.76 33.65 11.18
C GLY A 95 -1.84 32.91 10.37
N LYS A 96 -1.48 31.87 9.61
CA LYS A 96 -2.42 31.00 8.90
C LYS A 96 -2.62 29.71 9.66
N ARG A 97 -3.88 29.26 9.75
CA ARG A 97 -4.22 27.99 10.38
C ARG A 97 -4.03 26.87 9.36
N LEU A 98 -3.06 26.00 9.60
CA LEU A 98 -2.80 24.82 8.78
C LEU A 98 -3.14 23.56 9.57
N VAL A 99 -3.77 22.61 8.90
CA VAL A 99 -3.94 21.23 9.41
C VAL A 99 -3.07 20.35 8.52
N TYR A 100 -2.19 19.54 9.12
CA TYR A 100 -1.24 18.74 8.35
C TYR A 100 -1.92 17.55 7.68
N ALA A 101 -2.73 16.79 8.43
CA ALA A 101 -3.48 15.64 7.95
C ALA A 101 -4.99 15.81 8.18
N ARG A 102 -5.82 15.34 7.25
CA ARG A 102 -7.28 15.28 7.46
C ARG A 102 -7.61 14.17 8.46
N LYS A 103 -8.74 14.31 9.17
CA LYS A 103 -9.15 13.37 10.23
C LYS A 103 -9.28 11.92 9.74
N PHE A 104 -9.80 11.69 8.53
CA PHE A 104 -9.95 10.35 7.99
C PHE A 104 -8.60 9.70 7.65
N ALA A 105 -7.59 10.48 7.27
CA ALA A 105 -6.26 9.95 6.93
C ALA A 105 -5.51 9.45 8.16
N LEU A 106 -5.92 9.85 9.37
CA LEU A 106 -5.32 9.38 10.63
C LEU A 106 -5.68 7.93 10.97
N GLN A 107 -6.63 7.33 10.27
CA GLN A 107 -7.09 5.96 10.54
C GLN A 107 -6.63 4.98 9.47
N ASP A 108 -6.07 3.86 9.92
CA ASP A 108 -5.71 2.72 9.07
C ASP A 108 -6.96 1.84 8.84
N ILE A 109 -7.28 1.56 7.57
CA ILE A 109 -8.46 0.78 7.17
C ILE A 109 -8.18 -0.72 7.20
N LEU A 110 -6.91 -1.12 7.04
CA LEU A 110 -6.52 -2.53 6.93
C LEU A 110 -6.36 -3.17 8.30
N ASN A 111 -6.03 -2.38 9.32
CA ASN A 111 -5.83 -2.86 10.68
C ASN A 111 -7.07 -2.61 11.56
N SER A 112 -7.43 -3.60 12.37
CA SER A 112 -8.48 -3.48 13.39
C SER A 112 -8.16 -2.48 14.50
N SER A 113 -6.89 -2.08 14.65
CA SER A 113 -6.46 -1.07 15.64
C SER A 113 -6.82 0.37 15.26
N GLU A 114 -7.35 0.62 14.06
CA GLU A 114 -7.78 1.92 13.53
C GLU A 114 -6.72 3.05 13.52
N GLU A 115 -5.49 2.82 13.97
CA GLU A 115 -4.42 3.83 14.00
C GLU A 115 -3.17 3.32 13.27
N TRP A 116 -2.49 4.23 12.58
CA TRP A 116 -1.22 3.94 11.92
C TRP A 116 -0.13 3.59 12.94
N LYS A 117 0.57 2.49 12.71
CA LYS A 117 1.71 2.08 13.53
C LYS A 117 2.88 3.05 13.30
N PRO A 118 3.39 3.74 14.34
CA PRO A 118 4.54 4.62 14.18
C PRO A 118 5.81 3.79 13.99
N ILE A 119 6.51 4.04 12.89
CA ILE A 119 7.82 3.45 12.60
C ILE A 119 8.89 4.44 13.08
N ARG A 120 9.85 3.97 13.86
CA ARG A 120 10.93 4.82 14.39
C ARG A 120 12.11 4.85 13.42
N ALA A 121 12.88 5.92 13.47
CA ALA A 121 14.20 5.92 12.85
C ALA A 121 15.05 4.79 13.45
N GLY A 122 15.69 3.99 12.60
CA GLY A 122 16.43 2.79 12.99
C GLY A 122 15.61 1.51 13.11
N ASP A 123 14.31 1.53 12.79
CA ASP A 123 13.51 0.30 12.74
C ASP A 123 13.95 -0.56 11.54
N PRO A 124 14.26 -1.85 11.72
CA PRO A 124 14.67 -2.74 10.63
C PRO A 124 13.65 -2.84 9.49
N LEU A 125 12.37 -2.57 9.76
CA LEU A 125 11.33 -2.54 8.73
C LEU A 125 11.59 -1.48 7.67
N VAL A 126 12.20 -0.34 8.04
CA VAL A 126 12.55 0.72 7.07
C VAL A 126 13.61 0.21 6.11
N PHE A 127 14.62 -0.50 6.61
CA PHE A 127 15.67 -1.06 5.77
C PHE A 127 15.11 -2.10 4.78
N GLN A 128 14.30 -3.03 5.27
CA GLN A 128 13.68 -4.07 4.45
C GLN A 128 12.82 -3.46 3.33
N TYR A 129 12.03 -2.44 3.67
CA TYR A 129 11.23 -1.70 2.68
C TYR A 129 12.10 -1.02 1.63
N LEU A 130 13.16 -0.32 2.04
CA LEU A 130 14.06 0.37 1.10
C LEU A 130 14.80 -0.60 0.19
N GLN A 131 15.19 -1.78 0.71
CA GLN A 131 15.81 -2.84 -0.08
C GLN A 131 14.83 -3.40 -1.13
N ALA A 132 13.59 -3.71 -0.74
CA ALA A 132 12.56 -4.17 -1.67
C ALA A 132 12.23 -3.11 -2.73
N TRP A 133 12.13 -1.83 -2.32
CA TRP A 133 11.91 -0.71 -3.23
C TRP A 133 13.06 -0.56 -4.24
N SER A 134 14.31 -0.68 -3.78
CA SER A 134 15.50 -0.61 -4.63
C SER A 134 15.56 -1.76 -5.63
N ALA A 135 15.27 -2.99 -5.19
CA ALA A 135 15.21 -4.18 -6.04
C ALA A 135 14.11 -4.04 -7.11
N TYR A 136 12.94 -3.52 -6.75
CA TYR A 136 11.82 -3.32 -7.67
C TYR A 136 12.09 -2.22 -8.72
N ASN A 137 12.64 -1.08 -8.30
CA ASN A 137 12.85 0.06 -9.20
C ASN A 137 14.21 0.02 -9.94
N GLY A 138 15.11 -0.88 -9.55
CA GLY A 138 16.49 -0.90 -10.07
C GLY A 138 17.30 0.37 -9.72
N GLN A 139 16.86 1.14 -8.73
CA GLN A 139 17.48 2.41 -8.33
C GLN A 139 18.22 2.27 -7.01
N ALA A 140 19.40 2.91 -6.92
CA ALA A 140 20.16 2.98 -5.68
C ALA A 140 19.42 3.80 -4.62
N ILE A 141 19.46 3.33 -3.38
CA ILE A 141 18.81 4.00 -2.24
C ILE A 141 19.57 5.29 -1.92
N PRO A 142 18.90 6.47 -1.89
CA PRO A 142 19.56 7.70 -1.50
C PRO A 142 20.13 7.63 -0.06
N PRO A 143 21.34 8.17 0.20
CA PRO A 143 22.02 8.05 1.49
C PRO A 143 21.22 8.57 2.69
N ASP A 144 20.35 9.55 2.49
CA ASP A 144 19.51 10.13 3.55
C ASP A 144 18.49 9.10 4.08
N TYR A 145 18.00 8.19 3.25
CA TYR A 145 17.07 7.14 3.67
C TYR A 145 17.78 6.00 4.43
N LEU A 146 19.06 5.73 4.12
CA LEU A 146 19.85 4.74 4.87
C LEU A 146 20.08 5.19 6.32
N GLN A 147 20.30 6.48 6.52
CA GLN A 147 20.39 7.06 7.87
C GLN A 147 19.08 6.90 8.64
N LEU A 148 17.92 7.03 7.97
CA LEU A 148 16.61 6.81 8.60
C LEU A 148 16.42 5.35 9.01
N ALA A 149 16.98 4.41 8.25
CA ALA A 149 17.01 2.99 8.60
C ALA A 149 17.99 2.66 9.74
N GLY A 150 18.71 3.64 10.30
CA GLY A 150 19.71 3.43 11.35
C GLY A 150 20.99 2.77 10.84
N VAL A 151 21.14 2.68 9.52
CA VAL A 151 22.32 2.15 8.88
C VAL A 151 23.38 3.24 8.84
N SER A 152 24.42 3.06 9.64
CA SER A 152 25.62 3.90 9.61
C SER A 152 26.24 3.84 8.21
N THR A 153 26.29 4.98 7.53
CA THR A 153 26.91 5.19 6.20
C THR A 153 28.40 4.84 6.16
N GLY A 154 29.02 4.47 7.28
CA GLY A 154 30.39 3.97 7.34
C GLY A 154 30.57 2.47 7.07
N SER A 155 29.49 1.68 6.96
CA SER A 155 29.60 0.20 6.93
C SER A 155 28.64 -0.50 5.97
N VAL A 156 28.04 0.19 5.00
CA VAL A 156 27.21 -0.47 3.98
C VAL A 156 27.72 -0.12 2.60
N VAL A 157 28.54 -1.03 2.07
CA VAL A 157 28.75 -1.18 0.64
C VAL A 157 27.45 -1.75 0.08
N ILE A 158 26.54 -0.88 -0.37
CA ILE A 158 25.48 -1.31 -1.28
C ILE A 158 26.18 -1.51 -2.62
N THR A 159 26.62 -2.73 -2.89
CA THR A 159 26.98 -3.14 -4.24
C THR A 159 25.74 -2.93 -5.11
N ASN A 160 25.85 -2.03 -6.08
CA ASN A 160 24.96 -1.99 -7.24
C ASN A 160 25.11 -3.33 -7.95
N VAL A 161 24.35 -4.35 -7.55
CA VAL A 161 24.34 -5.64 -8.23
C VAL A 161 23.25 -5.55 -9.30
N GLY A 162 23.62 -4.94 -10.43
CA GLY A 162 23.03 -5.34 -11.68
C GLY A 162 23.57 -6.74 -11.99
N GLY A 163 22.69 -7.74 -11.93
CA GLY A 163 23.00 -9.11 -12.31
C GLY A 163 22.92 -10.10 -11.14
N ALA A 164 21.86 -10.92 -11.16
CA ALA A 164 21.81 -12.30 -10.70
C ALA A 164 22.69 -12.68 -9.49
N GLY A 165 22.06 -12.99 -8.36
CA GLY A 165 22.74 -13.70 -7.28
C GLY A 165 22.10 -13.48 -5.92
N ASN A 166 21.36 -14.48 -5.49
CA ASN A 166 21.00 -14.75 -4.11
C ASN A 166 22.14 -14.38 -3.12
N VAL A 167 21.92 -13.45 -2.20
CA VAL A 167 22.83 -13.25 -1.05
C VAL A 167 22.02 -13.17 0.23
N GLY A 168 21.88 -14.34 0.86
CA GLY A 168 22.08 -14.54 2.29
C GLY A 168 21.42 -13.53 3.23
N ASN A 169 20.27 -13.95 3.77
CA ASN A 169 19.91 -13.69 5.15
C ASN A 169 21.08 -14.11 6.07
N ALA A 170 22.04 -13.20 6.32
CA ALA A 170 23.16 -13.42 7.21
C ALA A 170 23.07 -12.46 8.40
N GLY A 171 22.69 -13.01 9.56
CA GLY A 171 23.29 -12.61 10.82
C GLY A 171 22.77 -11.33 11.46
N ASN A 172 21.54 -11.38 11.98
CA ASN A 172 21.28 -10.77 13.28
C ASN A 172 22.16 -11.46 14.35
N SER A 173 23.35 -10.93 14.61
CA SER A 173 24.11 -11.27 15.83
C SER A 173 25.02 -10.14 16.28
N GLY A 174 24.85 -9.72 17.53
CA GLY A 174 26.00 -9.38 18.37
C GLY A 174 26.56 -7.97 18.28
N ASN A 175 25.83 -7.02 18.89
CA ASN A 175 26.47 -6.05 19.77
C ASN A 175 27.38 -6.79 20.77
N SER A 176 28.71 -6.68 20.66
CA SER A 176 29.69 -6.76 21.76
C SER A 176 31.14 -6.59 21.26
N GLY A 177 31.90 -5.71 21.91
CA GLY A 177 33.28 -6.03 22.27
C GLY A 177 34.40 -5.60 21.32
N ASN A 178 34.85 -4.36 21.52
CA ASN A 178 36.25 -3.95 21.36
C ASN A 178 37.22 -4.88 22.14
N SER A 179 38.05 -5.65 21.43
CA SER A 179 39.38 -6.18 21.82
C SER A 179 39.93 -6.92 20.60
N GLY A 180 41.01 -6.50 19.92
CA GLY A 180 42.37 -6.64 20.42
C GLY A 180 43.00 -7.96 19.95
N ASN A 181 43.90 -7.85 18.97
CA ASN A 181 45.16 -8.61 18.87
C ASN A 181 45.17 -10.10 18.43
N SER A 182 45.90 -10.33 17.32
CA SER A 182 46.81 -11.45 16.99
C SER A 182 46.33 -12.89 16.72
N GLY A 183 46.84 -13.45 15.60
CA GLY A 183 47.06 -14.89 15.35
C GLY A 183 46.07 -15.48 14.33
N ASN A 184 46.44 -15.71 13.07
CA ASN A 184 47.21 -16.86 12.55
C ASN A 184 46.60 -18.22 12.92
N ILE A 185 45.91 -18.86 11.96
CA ILE A 185 45.64 -20.31 11.75
C ILE A 185 44.96 -20.35 10.37
N ASP A 186 45.71 -20.69 9.32
CA ASP A 186 45.95 -22.04 8.77
C ASP A 186 44.78 -22.61 7.97
N THR A 187 45.15 -22.94 6.74
CA THR A 187 44.46 -23.53 5.60
C THR A 187 44.04 -24.97 5.86
N GLU A 188 42.90 -25.38 5.30
CA GLU A 188 42.53 -26.73 4.80
C GLU A 188 41.08 -26.58 4.28
N ASP A 189 40.86 -26.48 2.96
CA ASP A 189 40.67 -27.57 1.98
C ASP A 189 39.56 -28.56 2.38
N GLU A 190 38.33 -28.28 1.96
CA GLU A 190 37.32 -29.31 1.66
C GLU A 190 36.55 -28.90 0.39
N ASP A 191 36.85 -29.61 -0.68
CA ASP A 191 36.09 -29.70 -1.93
C ASP A 191 34.81 -30.51 -1.67
N GLU A 192 33.63 -30.00 -2.07
CA GLU A 192 32.45 -30.82 -2.40
C GLU A 192 31.65 -30.14 -3.54
N ASP A 193 31.98 -30.56 -4.76
CA ASP A 193 31.12 -31.04 -5.85
C ASP A 193 29.67 -30.52 -6.01
N ASP A 194 29.46 -29.87 -7.17
CA ASP A 194 28.55 -30.19 -8.28
C ASP A 194 27.03 -30.49 -8.07
N GLU A 195 26.30 -30.14 -9.15
CA GLU A 195 24.92 -30.54 -9.54
C GLU A 195 23.78 -29.65 -8.96
N ASP A 196 22.80 -29.12 -9.69
CA ASP A 196 22.38 -29.21 -11.09
C ASP A 196 21.18 -28.23 -11.31
N ASP A 197 20.79 -28.07 -12.59
CA ASP A 197 19.49 -27.62 -13.13
C ASP A 197 19.22 -26.10 -13.13
N GLU A 198 19.41 -25.37 -14.24
CA GLU A 198 18.59 -25.37 -15.47
C GLU A 198 17.08 -25.34 -15.18
N ASP A 199 16.47 -24.16 -15.35
CA ASP A 199 15.15 -24.02 -15.98
C ASP A 199 14.97 -22.57 -16.43
N ASP A 200 15.26 -22.39 -17.71
CA ASP A 200 14.75 -21.33 -18.58
C ASP A 200 13.22 -21.41 -18.59
N GLU A 201 12.52 -20.35 -18.21
CA GLU A 201 11.24 -20.01 -18.86
C GLU A 201 11.19 -18.51 -19.16
N ASP A 202 11.19 -18.29 -20.47
CA ASP A 202 10.90 -17.08 -21.20
C ASP A 202 9.46 -16.58 -20.93
N ASP A 203 9.14 -15.46 -21.58
CA ASP A 203 7.79 -14.95 -21.89
C ASP A 203 7.16 -14.01 -20.83
N GLU A 204 6.68 -12.81 -21.14
CA GLU A 204 6.49 -12.10 -22.40
C GLU A 204 6.33 -10.60 -22.07
N ASP A 205 6.99 -9.74 -22.86
CA ASP A 205 6.77 -8.30 -22.97
C ASP A 205 5.36 -8.03 -23.51
N ASP A 206 4.44 -7.52 -22.70
CA ASP A 206 3.22 -6.86 -23.20
C ASP A 206 3.13 -5.43 -22.65
N ASN A 207 3.89 -4.58 -23.35
CA ASN A 207 3.94 -3.14 -23.19
C ASN A 207 2.81 -2.52 -24.04
N GLU A 208 1.55 -2.68 -23.62
CA GLU A 208 0.41 -2.04 -24.28
C GLU A 208 0.30 -0.58 -23.80
N GLN A 209 1.01 0.29 -24.51
CA GLN A 209 0.85 1.74 -24.45
C GLN A 209 -0.48 2.13 -25.10
N ASP A 210 -1.54 2.19 -24.31
CA ASP A 210 -2.78 2.89 -24.68
C ASP A 210 -2.56 4.40 -24.64
N ASN A 211 -1.97 4.88 -25.72
CA ASN A 211 -1.80 6.29 -26.04
C ASN A 211 -3.10 6.80 -26.69
N GLU A 212 -4.17 6.94 -25.90
CA GLU A 212 -5.39 7.61 -26.37
C GLU A 212 -5.22 9.13 -26.35
N GLU A 213 -4.77 9.60 -27.51
CA GLU A 213 -4.82 10.98 -27.98
C GLU A 213 -6.27 11.49 -28.05
N SER A 214 -6.79 12.02 -26.94
CA SER A 214 -8.00 12.85 -26.94
C SER A 214 -7.60 14.31 -27.19
N THR A 215 -7.56 14.65 -28.47
CA THR A 215 -7.55 16.03 -28.94
C THR A 215 -8.96 16.64 -28.87
N SER A 216 -9.00 17.93 -28.53
CA SER A 216 -9.99 18.92 -28.95
C SER A 216 -11.37 18.94 -28.28
N ASP A 217 -11.55 19.98 -27.47
CA ASP A 217 -12.66 20.97 -27.49
C ASP A 217 -13.08 21.28 -26.05
N GLY A 218 -12.91 22.50 -25.53
CA GLY A 218 -13.43 23.71 -26.14
C GLY A 218 -14.62 24.21 -25.32
N SER A 219 -14.37 24.86 -24.19
CA SER A 219 -15.22 25.90 -23.58
C SER A 219 -14.49 26.42 -22.32
N SER A 220 -13.94 27.62 -22.30
CA SER A 220 -14.60 28.94 -22.33
C SER A 220 -15.56 29.12 -21.14
N PHE A 221 -15.34 30.23 -20.43
CA PHE A 221 -16.20 30.85 -19.42
C PHE A 221 -16.17 30.31 -17.98
N TYR A 222 -15.40 30.96 -17.10
CA TYR A 222 -15.94 31.96 -16.17
C TYR A 222 -14.79 32.70 -15.45
N SER A 223 -14.77 34.03 -15.61
CA SER A 223 -13.89 34.95 -14.87
C SER A 223 -14.33 35.07 -13.40
N PRO A 224 -13.40 35.28 -12.45
CA PRO A 224 -13.74 35.59 -11.07
C PRO A 224 -14.06 37.08 -10.93
N GLU A 225 -15.36 37.42 -10.84
CA GLU A 225 -15.78 38.75 -10.38
C GLU A 225 -15.79 38.80 -8.85
N ASN A 226 -14.84 39.59 -8.33
CA ASN A 226 -15.06 40.65 -7.35
C ASN A 226 -16.18 40.45 -6.32
N ASN A 227 -15.81 40.07 -5.10
CA ASN A 227 -16.57 40.47 -3.92
C ASN A 227 -15.69 41.24 -2.92
N LEU A 228 -15.35 42.46 -3.36
CA LEU A 228 -15.09 43.60 -2.50
C LEU A 228 -16.41 44.05 -1.87
N PHE A 229 -16.75 43.54 -0.69
CA PHE A 229 -17.70 44.25 0.18
C PHE A 229 -17.16 44.40 1.60
N ARG A 230 -16.29 45.40 1.68
CA ARG A 230 -16.02 46.26 2.82
C ARG A 230 -17.35 46.85 3.31
N LYS A 231 -17.80 46.50 4.52
CA LYS A 231 -18.67 47.37 5.32
C LYS A 231 -17.93 47.79 6.58
N GLN A 232 -17.74 49.10 6.68
CA GLN A 232 -17.30 49.83 7.86
C GLN A 232 -18.50 50.10 8.80
N SER A 233 -18.17 50.28 10.08
CA SER A 233 -18.78 51.18 11.07
C SER A 233 -20.27 50.99 11.41
N PHE A 234 -20.57 50.56 12.64
CA PHE A 234 -20.70 51.42 13.82
C PHE A 234 -20.37 50.61 15.08
#